data_AF-A0A924D3Z2-F1
#
_entry.id   AF-A0A924D3Z2-F1
#
_cell.length_a   1.000
_cell.length_b   1.000
_cell.length_c   1.000
_cell.angle_alpha   90.00
_cell.angle_beta   90.00
_cell.angle_gamma   90.00
#
_symmetry.space_group_name_H-M   'P 1'
#
loop_
_entity.id
_entity.type
_entity.pdbx_description
1 polymer ?
#
loop_
_entity_poly.entity_id
_entity_poly.type
_entity_poly.pdbx_seq_one_letter_code
_entity_poly.pdbx_strand_id
1 'polypeptide(L)' 'MKTPKNATLDKKIAPHDKKVAQVMQQFKQGELHSGKSDVIVTNPKQAIAIALSKAEGLPKNKK' A
#
# COMPACT_ATOMS: atom_id res chain seq x y z
N MET A 1 24.64 -11.96 -19.84
CA MET A 1 23.77 -11.81 -18.65
C MET A 1 22.35 -11.52 -19.13
N LYS A 2 21.44 -12.49 -19.06
CA LYS A 2 20.01 -12.28 -19.36
C LYS A 2 19.31 -12.11 -18.02
N THR A 3 18.85 -10.90 -17.70
CA THR A 3 17.92 -10.68 -16.59
C THR A 3 16.65 -11.48 -16.89
N PRO A 4 16.11 -12.28 -15.96
CA PRO A 4 14.83 -12.92 -16.19
C PRO A 4 13.75 -11.83 -16.16
N LYS A 5 13.24 -11.51 -17.35
CA LYS A 5 11.96 -10.82 -17.51
C LYS A 5 10.88 -11.75 -16.96
N ASN A 6 10.11 -11.24 -16.01
CA ASN A 6 8.75 -11.69 -15.74
C ASN A 6 8.60 -13.13 -15.19
N ALA A 7 8.95 -13.33 -13.91
CA ALA A 7 8.29 -14.36 -13.12
C ALA A 7 6.85 -13.91 -12.85
N THR A 8 5.94 -14.45 -13.67
CA THR A 8 4.49 -14.52 -13.51
C THR A 8 4.07 -14.64 -12.03
N LEU A 9 3.21 -13.78 -11.47
CA LEU A 9 1.74 -13.66 -11.64
C LEU A 9 0.88 -14.81 -11.07
N ASP A 10 1.36 -15.53 -10.06
CA ASP A 10 0.53 -16.40 -9.20
C ASP A 10 0.80 -16.22 -7.69
N LYS A 11 1.61 -15.23 -7.31
CA LYS A 11 1.70 -14.80 -5.91
C LYS A 11 0.33 -14.25 -5.54
N LYS A 12 -0.49 -15.02 -4.81
CA LYS A 12 -1.68 -14.54 -4.09
C LYS A 12 -1.25 -13.29 -3.33
N ILE A 13 -1.42 -12.12 -3.94
CA ILE A 13 -1.04 -10.85 -3.30
C ILE A 13 -1.91 -10.79 -2.06
N ALA A 14 -1.28 -10.85 -0.89
CA ALA A 14 -1.99 -10.85 0.36
C ALA A 14 -2.88 -9.60 0.37
N PRO A 15 -4.10 -9.67 0.91
CA PRO A 15 -4.99 -8.51 0.95
C PRO A 15 -4.32 -7.31 1.63
N HIS A 16 -3.39 -7.58 2.55
CA HIS A 16 -2.46 -6.61 3.15
C HIS A 16 -1.65 -5.84 2.10
N ASP A 17 -0.89 -6.53 1.26
CA ASP A 17 0.04 -5.92 0.30
C ASP A 17 -0.69 -5.10 -0.76
N LYS A 18 -1.93 -5.48 -1.11
CA LYS A 18 -2.77 -4.70 -2.03
C LYS A 18 -3.10 -3.31 -1.47
N LYS A 19 -3.45 -3.21 -0.19
CA LYS A 19 -3.74 -1.91 0.45
C LYS A 19 -2.52 -1.06 0.60
N VAL A 20 -1.39 -1.67 0.96
CA VAL A 20 -0.11 -0.95 1.02
C VAL A 20 0.21 -0.35 -0.34
N ALA A 21 0.10 -1.14 -1.41
CA ALA A 21 0.34 -0.67 -2.77
C ALA A 21 -0.62 0.46 -3.18
N GLN A 22 -1.91 0.35 -2.86
CA GLN A 22 -2.89 1.40 -3.13
C GLN A 22 -2.57 2.72 -2.42
N VAL A 23 -2.28 2.69 -1.12
CA VAL A 23 -1.94 3.91 -0.36
C VAL A 23 -0.66 4.54 -0.89
N MET A 24 0.34 3.73 -1.23
CA MET A 24 1.59 4.22 -1.82
C MET A 24 1.39 4.81 -3.22
N GLN A 25 0.47 4.26 -4.00
CA GLN A 25 0.11 4.81 -5.31
C GLN A 25 -0.56 6.18 -5.15
N GLN A 26 -1.52 6.33 -4.23
CA GLN A 26 -2.16 7.60 -3.94
C GLN A 26 -1.16 8.65 -3.42
N PHE A 27 -0.21 8.23 -2.58
CA PHE A 27 0.88 9.11 -2.13
C PHE A 27 1.75 9.57 -3.30
N LYS A 28 2.12 8.66 -4.21
CA LYS A 28 2.89 9.00 -5.42
C LYS A 28 2.13 9.96 -6.35
N GLN A 29 0.81 9.90 -6.36
CA GLN A 29 -0.05 10.81 -7.12
C GLN A 29 -0.31 12.15 -6.41
N GLY A 30 0.07 12.28 -5.12
CA GLY A 30 -0.20 13.48 -4.33
C GLY A 30 -1.65 13.60 -3.85
N GLU A 31 -2.39 12.48 -3.79
CA GLU A 31 -3.81 12.44 -3.45
C GLU A 31 -4.08 11.82 -2.06
N LEU A 32 -3.02 11.45 -1.33
CA LEU A 32 -3.17 10.83 -0.01
C LEU A 32 -3.49 11.88 1.05
N HIS A 33 -4.66 11.77 1.68
CA HIS A 33 -5.13 12.69 2.73
C HIS A 33 -4.76 12.21 4.14
N SER A 34 -4.42 13.16 5.02
CA SER A 34 -4.11 12.89 6.43
C SER A 34 -5.38 12.90 7.28
N GLY A 35 -5.98 11.72 7.45
CA GLY A 35 -7.13 11.53 8.35
C GLY A 35 -8.40 12.20 7.83
N LYS A 36 -9.02 13.06 8.63
CA LYS A 36 -10.28 13.76 8.30
C LYS A 36 -10.06 15.18 7.75
N SER A 37 -8.81 15.59 7.56
CA SER A 37 -8.47 16.93 7.09
C SER A 37 -8.15 16.91 5.59
N ASP A 38 -8.37 18.04 4.91
CA ASP A 38 -8.01 18.24 3.49
C ASP A 38 -6.49 18.39 3.26
N VAL A 39 -5.67 18.00 4.23
CA VAL A 39 -4.22 18.12 4.18
C VAL A 39 -3.64 16.89 3.47
N ILE A 40 -2.91 17.15 2.38
CA ILE A 40 -2.17 16.12 1.65
C ILE A 40 -0.95 15.67 2.45
N VAL A 41 -0.75 14.37 2.53
CA VAL A 41 0.42 13.73 3.11
C VAL A 41 1.60 13.93 2.17
N THR A 42 2.56 14.73 2.59
CA THR A 42 3.81 14.99 1.85
C THR A 42 4.97 14.14 2.38
N ASN A 43 4.89 13.70 3.64
CA ASN A 43 5.95 12.94 4.28
C ASN A 43 5.84 11.44 3.95
N PRO A 44 6.87 10.83 3.31
CA PRO A 44 6.87 9.41 2.99
C PRO A 44 6.73 8.50 4.22
N LYS A 45 7.32 8.87 5.36
CA LYS A 45 7.24 8.07 6.60
C LYS A 45 5.79 8.00 7.10
N GLN A 46 5.04 9.09 6.97
CA GLN A 46 3.64 9.14 7.35
C GLN A 46 2.78 8.30 6.40
N ALA A 47 3.04 8.36 5.09
CA ALA A 47 2.36 7.52 4.11
C ALA A 47 2.57 6.02 4.42
N ILE A 48 3.78 5.62 4.83
CA ILE A 48 4.10 4.24 5.23
C ILE A 48 3.31 3.84 6.47
N ALA A 49 3.25 4.69 7.48
CA ALA A 49 2.46 4.43 8.69
C ALA A 49 0.97 4.22 8.37
N ILE A 50 0.40 5.06 7.50
CA ILE A 50 -1.01 4.94 7.06
C ILE A 50 -1.22 3.64 6.27
N ALA A 51 -0.30 3.32 5.36
CA ALA A 51 -0.37 2.11 4.55
C ALA A 51 -0.37 0.84 5.41
N LEU A 52 0.53 0.77 6.40
CA LEU A 52 0.61 -0.35 7.33
C LEU A 52 -0.64 -0.44 8.21
N SER A 53 -1.09 0.67 8.80
CA SER A 53 -2.30 0.69 9.63
C SER A 53 -3.56 0.24 8.85
N LYS A 54 -3.70 0.68 7.60
CA LYS A 54 -4.83 0.32 6.72
C LYS A 54 -4.77 -1.15 6.27
N ALA A 55 -3.58 -1.73 6.24
CA ALA A 55 -3.36 -3.12 5.89
C ALA A 55 -3.51 -4.05 7.11
N GLU A 56 -3.16 -3.59 8.31
CA GLU A 56 -3.29 -4.33 9.58
C GLU A 56 -4.75 -4.44 10.06
N GLY A 57 -5.59 -3.44 9.78
CA GLY A 57 -7.04 -3.47 10.07
C GLY A 57 -7.85 -4.48 9.26
N LEU A 58 -7.22 -5.28 8.39
CA LEU A 58 -7.89 -6.38 7.72
C LEU A 58 -8.05 -7.57 8.68
N PRO A 59 -9.26 -8.15 8.81
CA PRO A 59 -9.38 -9.44 9.46
C PRO A 59 -8.54 -10.43 8.67
N LYS A 60 -7.42 -10.89 9.23
CA LYS A 60 -6.73 -12.07 8.73
C LYS A 60 -7.77 -13.16 8.78
N ASN A 61 -8.20 -13.68 7.62
CA ASN A 61 -9.19 -14.74 7.54
C ASN A 61 -8.88 -15.77 8.63
N LYS A 62 -9.68 -15.78 9.70
CA LYS A 62 -9.67 -16.84 10.69
C LYS A 62 -10.26 -18.03 9.95
N LYS A 63 -9.40 -18.82 9.31
CA LYS A 63 -9.72 -20.20 9.01
C LYS A 63 -9.63 -20.97 10.32
#